data_AF-A0A973ITK2-F1
#
_entry.id   AF-A0A973ITK2-F1
#
_cell.length_a   1.000
_cell.length_b   1.000
_cell.length_c   1.000
_cell.angle_alpha   90.00
_cell.angle_beta   90.00
_cell.angle_gamma   90.00
#
_symmetry.space_group_name_H-M   'P 1'
#
loop_
_entity.id
_entity.type
_entity.pdbx_description
1 polymer ?
#
loop_
_entity_poly.entity_id
_entity_poly.type
_entity_poly.pdbx_seq_one_letter_code
_entity_poly.pdbx_strand_id
1 'polypeptide(L)'
;MNLTSNIYSAELNLRQPAEDFFIRIWGNTRLPSHDIDHHRRVWHYAKELLQKTEECRGDNFSFSPDQLLLACYFHDIGMSVDRGIKHGKHGKDIFLRFLSEHRIDAETFKDALDAVENHDDKDYTAPANPNDLINFLSASDDMDAFGYAGIYRYIEIYLNRNFKPHVLGNLIRENASKRFANLKRNYGFLKNLITRQEKRYKIIDNFFTAYNEQVTCLESGDKNQFAEYGLVEEIGKLICNNLNISDVLTDPLLKPGNAEVRNYLQKIQSELKTNHFR
;
A
#
# COMPACT_ATOMS: atom_id res chain seq x y z
N MET A 1 4.85 -1.54 30.32
CA MET A 1 4.69 -2.82 29.60
C MET A 1 5.63 -2.79 28.40
N ASN A 2 6.22 -3.93 28.03
CA ASN A 2 7.15 -4.03 26.90
C ASN A 2 6.37 -3.94 25.56
N LEU A 3 6.72 -3.00 24.67
CA LEU A 3 6.05 -2.82 23.37
C LEU A 3 5.96 -4.12 22.56
N THR A 4 7.02 -4.93 22.58
CA THR A 4 7.04 -6.22 21.88
C THR A 4 5.95 -7.16 22.42
N SER A 5 5.74 -7.18 23.73
CA SER A 5 4.66 -7.96 24.35
C SER A 5 3.27 -7.44 23.95
N ASN A 6 3.12 -6.11 23.83
CA ASN A 6 1.86 -5.50 23.42
C ASN A 6 1.55 -5.79 21.95
N ILE A 7 2.54 -5.70 21.05
CA ILE A 7 2.40 -6.09 19.64
C ILE A 7 2.01 -7.56 19.53
N TYR A 8 2.67 -8.45 20.25
CA TYR A 8 2.34 -9.88 20.24
C TYR A 8 0.91 -10.15 20.74
N SER A 9 0.50 -9.47 21.82
CA SER A 9 -0.86 -9.56 22.34
C SER A 9 -1.90 -9.07 21.32
N ALA A 10 -1.63 -7.96 20.63
CA ALA A 10 -2.50 -7.43 19.57
C ALA A 10 -2.70 -8.47 18.45
N GLU A 11 -1.60 -9.06 17.97
CA GLU A 11 -1.66 -10.07 16.91
C GLU A 11 -2.40 -11.33 17.34
N LEU A 12 -2.18 -11.79 18.57
CA LEU A 12 -2.84 -12.98 19.10
C LEU A 12 -4.36 -12.80 19.20
N ASN A 13 -4.81 -11.60 19.61
CA ASN A 13 -6.21 -11.36 19.93
C ASN A 13 -7.02 -10.83 18.74
N LEU A 14 -6.42 -10.02 17.86
CA LEU A 14 -7.16 -9.22 16.88
C LEU A 14 -6.83 -9.53 15.42
N ARG A 15 -5.67 -10.12 15.11
CA ARG A 15 -5.27 -10.34 13.71
C ARG A 15 -6.24 -11.30 12.99
N GLN A 16 -6.43 -12.50 13.52
CA GLN A 16 -7.30 -13.48 12.84
C GLN A 16 -8.75 -12.99 12.73
N PRO A 17 -9.38 -12.43 13.79
CA PRO A 17 -10.71 -11.83 13.66
C PRO A 17 -10.80 -10.72 12.61
N ALA A 18 -9.79 -9.83 12.53
CA ALA A 18 -9.75 -8.77 11.54
C ALA A 18 -9.60 -9.32 10.11
N GLU A 19 -8.73 -10.31 9.90
CA GLU A 19 -8.54 -10.98 8.60
C GLU A 19 -9.82 -11.70 8.14
N ASP A 20 -10.47 -12.48 9.02
CA ASP A 20 -11.71 -13.19 8.71
C ASP A 20 -12.83 -12.20 8.36
N PHE A 21 -12.93 -11.11 9.13
CA PHE A 21 -13.88 -10.05 8.86
C PHE A 21 -13.58 -9.37 7.51
N PHE A 22 -12.32 -9.03 7.25
CA PHE A 22 -11.89 -8.42 6.00
C PHE A 22 -12.26 -9.30 4.82
N ILE A 23 -11.87 -10.58 4.81
CA ILE A 23 -12.14 -11.51 3.71
C ILE A 23 -13.64 -11.62 3.45
N ARG A 24 -14.46 -11.66 4.50
CA ARG A 24 -15.92 -11.70 4.39
C ARG A 24 -16.50 -10.43 3.74
N ILE A 25 -16.01 -9.24 4.10
CA ILE A 25 -16.45 -7.97 3.52
C ILE A 25 -15.95 -7.81 2.09
N TRP A 26 -14.66 -8.09 1.88
CA TRP A 26 -13.98 -7.94 0.61
C TRP A 26 -14.62 -8.84 -0.45
N GLY A 27 -14.94 -10.09 -0.10
CA GLY A 27 -15.76 -10.98 -0.90
C GLY A 27 -15.29 -11.07 -2.36
N ASN A 28 -16.15 -10.64 -3.28
CA ASN A 28 -15.88 -10.66 -4.73
C ASN A 28 -15.24 -9.36 -5.26
N THR A 29 -14.74 -8.48 -4.39
CA THR A 29 -14.10 -7.22 -4.77
C THR A 29 -12.87 -7.49 -5.62
N ARG A 30 -12.88 -6.96 -6.84
CA ARG A 30 -11.78 -7.14 -7.81
C ARG A 30 -10.81 -5.98 -7.75
N LEU A 31 -9.91 -6.03 -6.78
CA LEU A 31 -8.79 -5.10 -6.65
C LEU A 31 -7.57 -5.86 -6.09
N PRO A 32 -6.92 -6.71 -6.91
CA PRO A 32 -5.80 -7.57 -6.52
C PRO A 32 -4.72 -6.88 -5.69
N SER A 33 -4.39 -5.63 -5.99
CA SER A 33 -3.28 -4.96 -5.32
C SER A 33 -3.60 -4.48 -3.90
N HIS A 34 -4.87 -4.61 -3.47
CA HIS A 34 -5.37 -4.20 -2.14
C HIS A 34 -6.09 -5.35 -1.43
N ASP A 35 -5.74 -6.60 -1.77
CA ASP A 35 -6.24 -7.75 -1.03
C ASP A 35 -5.66 -7.82 0.40
N ILE A 36 -6.01 -8.88 1.14
CA ILE A 36 -5.56 -9.06 2.52
C ILE A 36 -4.03 -9.04 2.68
N ASP A 37 -3.28 -9.43 1.65
CA ASP A 37 -1.82 -9.47 1.73
C ASP A 37 -1.22 -8.07 1.73
N HIS A 38 -1.87 -7.08 1.10
CA HIS A 38 -1.50 -5.68 1.28
C HIS A 38 -1.60 -5.26 2.74
N HIS A 39 -2.74 -5.49 3.38
CA HIS A 39 -2.97 -5.10 4.77
C HIS A 39 -2.00 -5.77 5.74
N ARG A 40 -1.66 -7.04 5.49
CA ARG A 40 -0.61 -7.77 6.24
C ARG A 40 0.77 -7.10 6.11
N ARG A 41 1.14 -6.64 4.91
CA ARG A 41 2.41 -5.93 4.69
C ARG A 41 2.41 -4.54 5.34
N VAL A 42 1.31 -3.81 5.28
CA VAL A 42 1.16 -2.53 5.98
C VAL A 42 1.34 -2.73 7.48
N TRP A 43 0.69 -3.76 8.07
CA TRP A 43 0.91 -4.08 9.48
C TRP A 43 2.37 -4.48 9.78
N HIS A 44 3.02 -5.21 8.88
CA HIS A 44 4.44 -5.52 9.04
C HIS A 44 5.33 -4.26 9.09
N TYR A 45 5.11 -3.30 8.19
CA TYR A 45 5.82 -2.03 8.22
C TYR A 45 5.48 -1.18 9.45
N ALA A 46 4.24 -1.22 9.90
CA ALA A 46 3.80 -0.55 11.12
C ALA A 46 4.55 -1.09 12.37
N LYS A 47 4.70 -2.41 12.48
CA LYS A 47 5.53 -3.03 13.54
C LYS A 47 6.98 -2.60 13.45
N GLU A 48 7.57 -2.64 12.25
CA GLU A 48 8.96 -2.22 12.04
C GLU A 48 9.16 -0.76 12.49
N LEU A 49 8.25 0.15 12.11
CA LEU A 49 8.29 1.55 12.50
C LEU A 49 8.13 1.75 14.01
N LEU A 50 7.20 1.04 14.64
CA LEU A 50 6.97 1.12 16.09
C LEU A 50 8.23 0.73 16.86
N GLN A 51 8.78 -0.45 16.55
CA GLN A 51 9.98 -0.97 17.22
C GLN A 51 11.18 -0.07 17.01
N LYS A 52 11.43 0.39 15.78
CA LYS A 52 12.58 1.25 15.49
C LYS A 52 12.45 2.63 16.11
N THR A 53 11.24 3.17 16.18
CA THR A 53 10.99 4.45 16.84
C THR A 53 11.24 4.33 18.34
N GLU A 54 10.72 3.28 18.99
CA GLU A 54 10.98 2.99 20.41
C GLU A 54 12.49 2.81 20.67
N GLU A 55 13.19 2.01 19.86
CA GLU A 55 14.64 1.79 19.97
C GLU A 55 15.46 3.08 19.87
N CYS A 56 15.07 4.00 18.97
CA CYS A 56 15.85 5.20 18.70
C CYS A 56 15.53 6.38 19.63
N ARG A 57 14.29 6.48 20.12
CA ARG A 57 13.80 7.66 20.86
C ARG A 57 13.26 7.35 22.25
N GLY A 58 12.88 6.10 22.53
CA GLY A 58 12.16 5.74 23.75
C GLY A 58 10.78 6.38 23.83
N ASP A 59 10.16 6.65 22.67
CA ASP A 59 8.87 7.36 22.60
C ASP A 59 7.75 6.55 23.24
N ASN A 60 6.92 7.23 24.05
CA ASN A 60 5.63 6.71 24.47
C ASN A 60 4.59 7.10 23.42
N PHE A 61 3.99 6.10 22.76
CA PHE A 61 2.94 6.32 21.77
C PHE A 61 1.62 6.67 22.47
N SER A 62 0.88 7.62 21.89
CA SER A 62 -0.47 8.02 22.33
C SER A 62 -1.53 6.96 22.05
N PHE A 63 -1.21 5.94 21.24
CA PHE A 63 -2.09 4.88 20.80
C PHE A 63 -1.54 3.49 21.17
N SER A 64 -2.42 2.48 21.17
CA SER A 64 -2.05 1.09 21.42
C SER A 64 -1.72 0.32 20.13
N PRO A 65 -0.91 -0.76 20.20
CA PRO A 65 -0.71 -1.64 19.05
C PRO A 65 -2.01 -2.25 18.49
N ASP A 66 -3.03 -2.46 19.33
CA ASP A 66 -4.36 -2.93 18.90
C ASP A 66 -5.01 -1.92 17.93
N GLN A 67 -4.97 -0.63 18.29
CA GLN A 67 -5.51 0.45 17.47
C GLN A 67 -4.80 0.52 16.11
N LEU A 68 -3.47 0.47 16.09
CA LEU A 68 -2.70 0.53 14.84
C LEU A 68 -2.91 -0.73 13.99
N LEU A 69 -2.93 -1.92 14.59
CA LEU A 69 -3.19 -3.17 13.88
C LEU A 69 -4.53 -3.11 13.15
N LEU A 70 -5.62 -2.76 13.86
CA LEU A 70 -6.92 -2.66 13.22
C LEU A 70 -6.94 -1.55 12.17
N ALA A 71 -6.36 -0.38 12.43
CA ALA A 71 -6.26 0.67 11.40
C ALA A 71 -5.59 0.17 10.11
N CYS A 72 -4.52 -0.64 10.21
CA CYS A 72 -3.88 -1.25 9.06
C CYS A 72 -4.83 -2.18 8.26
N TYR A 73 -5.69 -2.95 8.91
CA TYR A 73 -6.66 -3.83 8.22
C TYR A 73 -7.88 -3.10 7.66
N PHE A 74 -8.27 -1.97 8.25
CA PHE A 74 -9.51 -1.28 7.90
C PHE A 74 -9.34 -0.04 7.03
N HIS A 75 -8.12 0.48 6.80
CA HIS A 75 -7.92 1.72 6.03
C HIS A 75 -8.51 1.66 4.60
N ASP A 76 -8.18 0.62 3.83
CA ASP A 76 -8.65 0.44 2.45
C ASP A 76 -9.86 -0.49 2.30
N ILE A 77 -10.41 -1.07 3.37
CA ILE A 77 -11.55 -2.01 3.25
C ILE A 77 -12.78 -1.36 2.59
N GLY A 78 -12.92 -0.04 2.72
CA GLY A 78 -13.96 0.75 2.07
C GLY A 78 -13.89 0.75 0.54
N MET A 79 -12.77 0.35 -0.06
CA MET A 79 -12.62 0.17 -1.51
C MET A 79 -13.51 -0.96 -2.08
N SER A 80 -14.04 -1.84 -1.21
CA SER A 80 -15.09 -2.80 -1.55
C SER A 80 -16.44 -2.14 -1.87
N VAL A 81 -16.66 -0.91 -1.39
CA VAL A 81 -17.90 -0.13 -1.57
C VAL A 81 -17.70 1.03 -2.55
N ASP A 82 -16.65 1.83 -2.36
CA ASP A 82 -16.31 2.97 -3.20
C ASP A 82 -14.79 3.00 -3.41
N ARG A 83 -14.31 3.01 -4.65
CA ARG A 83 -12.86 3.08 -4.99
C ARG A 83 -12.34 4.52 -5.12
N GLY A 84 -13.24 5.49 -5.01
CA GLY A 84 -12.99 6.91 -5.10
C GLY A 84 -12.76 7.54 -3.72
N ILE A 85 -13.06 8.84 -3.62
CA ILE A 85 -12.67 9.69 -2.48
C ILE A 85 -13.36 9.32 -1.15
N LYS A 86 -14.44 8.52 -1.16
CA LYS A 86 -15.20 8.20 0.06
C LYS A 86 -14.80 6.86 0.69
N HIS A 87 -13.81 6.15 0.14
CA HIS A 87 -13.40 4.85 0.66
C HIS A 87 -12.98 4.92 2.13
N GLY A 88 -12.28 5.97 2.57
CA GLY A 88 -11.92 6.16 3.98
C GLY A 88 -13.15 6.21 4.90
N LYS A 89 -14.18 6.97 4.53
CA LYS A 89 -15.44 7.04 5.27
C LYS A 89 -16.11 5.65 5.36
N HIS A 90 -16.20 4.94 4.24
CA HIS A 90 -16.74 3.59 4.23
C HIS A 90 -15.89 2.62 5.06
N GLY A 91 -14.56 2.78 5.07
CA GLY A 91 -13.64 2.02 5.91
C GLY A 91 -13.95 2.22 7.39
N LYS A 92 -14.17 3.46 7.84
CA LYS A 92 -14.57 3.78 9.21
C LYS A 92 -15.92 3.17 9.59
N ASP A 93 -16.92 3.27 8.72
CA ASP A 93 -18.25 2.67 8.95
C ASP A 93 -18.16 1.14 9.08
N ILE A 94 -17.34 0.50 8.23
CA ILE A 94 -17.10 -0.95 8.28
C ILE A 94 -16.32 -1.33 9.55
N PHE A 95 -15.35 -0.51 9.97
CA PHE A 95 -14.59 -0.71 11.20
C PHE A 95 -15.48 -0.60 12.45
N LEU A 96 -16.39 0.38 12.52
CA LEU A 96 -17.39 0.47 13.58
C LEU A 96 -18.26 -0.79 13.67
N ARG A 97 -18.60 -1.38 12.52
CA ARG A 97 -19.34 -2.64 12.48
C ARG A 97 -18.54 -3.80 13.07
N PHE A 98 -17.25 -3.90 12.76
CA PHE A 98 -16.35 -4.88 13.37
C PHE A 98 -16.32 -4.74 14.89
N LEU A 99 -16.12 -3.51 15.40
CA LEU A 99 -16.08 -3.25 16.84
C LEU A 99 -17.39 -3.66 17.52
N SER A 100 -18.53 -3.35 16.90
CA SER A 100 -19.85 -3.76 17.39
C SER A 100 -20.04 -5.28 17.42
N GLU A 101 -19.68 -5.98 16.34
CA GLU A 101 -19.78 -7.45 16.25
C GLU A 101 -18.92 -8.17 17.31
N HIS A 102 -17.79 -7.56 17.70
CA HIS A 102 -16.88 -8.09 18.71
C HIS A 102 -17.08 -7.51 20.13
N ARG A 103 -18.11 -6.67 20.33
CA ARG A 103 -18.42 -6.01 21.61
C ARG A 103 -17.24 -5.19 22.18
N ILE A 104 -16.50 -4.55 21.29
CA ILE A 104 -15.40 -3.65 21.62
C ILE A 104 -15.94 -2.21 21.67
N ASP A 105 -15.58 -1.46 22.70
CA ASP A 105 -15.98 -0.06 22.83
C ASP A 105 -15.29 0.81 21.77
N ALA A 106 -16.09 1.51 20.96
CA ALA A 106 -15.62 2.34 19.88
C ALA A 106 -14.79 3.54 20.36
N GLU A 107 -15.05 4.05 21.57
CA GLU A 107 -14.29 5.18 22.11
C GLU A 107 -12.81 4.80 22.34
N THR A 108 -12.54 3.54 22.68
CA THR A 108 -11.18 3.01 22.79
C THR A 108 -10.42 3.03 21.45
N PHE A 109 -11.13 3.12 20.33
CA PHE A 109 -10.57 3.09 18.97
C PHE A 109 -10.78 4.40 18.21
N LYS A 110 -11.14 5.50 18.89
CA LYS A 110 -11.42 6.79 18.24
C LYS A 110 -10.30 7.26 17.32
N ASP A 111 -9.05 7.22 17.78
CA ASP A 111 -7.89 7.62 16.98
C ASP A 111 -7.67 6.70 15.76
N ALA A 112 -7.94 5.40 15.90
CA ALA A 112 -7.86 4.46 14.79
C ALA A 112 -8.97 4.68 13.76
N LEU A 113 -10.20 4.96 14.21
CA LEU A 113 -11.34 5.29 13.37
C LEU A 113 -11.09 6.58 12.58
N ASP A 114 -10.58 7.61 13.24
CA ASP A 114 -10.25 8.88 12.61
C ASP A 114 -9.06 8.75 11.65
N ALA A 115 -8.06 7.92 11.99
CA ALA A 115 -6.98 7.62 11.06
C ALA A 115 -7.48 6.88 9.81
N VAL A 116 -8.35 5.88 9.96
CA VAL A 116 -8.93 5.13 8.84
C VAL A 116 -9.73 6.05 7.91
N GLU A 117 -10.55 6.96 8.44
CA GLU A 117 -11.33 7.89 7.62
C GLU A 117 -10.46 8.85 6.81
N ASN A 118 -9.33 9.28 7.37
CA ASN A 118 -8.50 10.36 6.83
C ASN A 118 -7.16 9.89 6.24
N HIS A 119 -6.91 8.57 6.14
CA HIS A 119 -5.58 8.05 5.77
C HIS A 119 -5.12 8.42 4.34
N ASP A 120 -6.06 8.68 3.42
CA ASP A 120 -5.76 9.07 2.04
C ASP A 120 -5.63 10.60 1.85
N ASP A 121 -5.71 11.38 2.93
CA ASP A 121 -5.41 12.82 2.87
C ASP A 121 -3.88 13.02 2.76
N LYS A 122 -3.40 13.09 1.51
CA LYS A 122 -1.98 13.22 1.16
C LYS A 122 -1.55 14.66 0.83
N ASP A 123 -2.34 15.67 1.19
CA ASP A 123 -1.95 17.05 0.93
C ASP A 123 -0.80 17.50 1.84
N TYR A 124 -0.62 16.86 3.01
CA TYR A 124 0.50 17.07 3.94
C TYR A 124 0.78 18.55 4.30
N THR A 125 -0.20 19.44 4.05
CA THR A 125 -0.14 20.90 4.22
C THR A 125 -0.59 21.35 5.61
N ALA A 126 -1.31 20.48 6.32
CA ALA A 126 -1.79 20.77 7.67
C ALA A 126 -0.64 20.72 8.70
N PRO A 127 -0.76 21.46 9.82
CA PRO A 127 0.12 21.27 10.98
C PRO A 127 0.09 19.81 11.43
N ALA A 128 1.13 19.38 12.16
CA ALA A 128 1.25 18.00 12.64
C ALA A 128 -0.09 17.52 13.24
N ASN A 129 -0.65 16.45 12.68
CA ASN A 129 -1.89 15.88 13.17
C ASN A 129 -1.66 15.42 14.61
N PRO A 130 -2.48 15.85 15.59
CA PRO A 130 -2.32 15.43 16.99
C PRO A 130 -2.49 13.93 17.19
N ASN A 131 -3.11 13.24 16.22
CA ASN A 131 -3.22 11.80 16.20
C ASN A 131 -1.94 11.17 15.60
N ASP A 132 -1.02 10.71 16.43
CA ASP A 132 0.21 10.06 15.96
C ASP A 132 -0.05 8.78 15.16
N LEU A 133 -1.18 8.10 15.39
CA LEU A 133 -1.52 6.84 14.72
C LEU A 133 -1.64 7.04 13.21
N ILE A 134 -2.24 8.15 12.75
CA ILE A 134 -2.38 8.41 11.30
C ILE A 134 -1.02 8.54 10.62
N ASN A 135 0.00 9.04 11.32
CA ASN A 135 1.36 9.18 10.78
C ASN A 135 1.99 7.80 10.59
N PHE A 136 1.82 6.91 11.56
CA PHE A 136 2.29 5.52 11.48
C PHE A 136 1.55 4.74 10.39
N LEU A 137 0.21 4.83 10.35
CA LEU A 137 -0.60 4.19 9.32
C LEU A 137 -0.19 4.68 7.92
N SER A 138 -0.14 6.00 7.72
CA SER A 138 0.21 6.60 6.43
C SER A 138 1.62 6.22 6.00
N ALA A 139 2.61 6.27 6.89
CA ALA A 139 3.98 5.88 6.55
C ALA A 139 4.11 4.38 6.24
N SER A 140 3.34 3.54 6.92
CA SER A 140 3.34 2.09 6.68
C SER A 140 2.69 1.73 5.34
N ASP A 141 1.60 2.39 4.98
CA ASP A 141 0.98 2.29 3.66
C ASP A 141 1.91 2.81 2.55
N ASP A 142 2.50 3.99 2.75
CA ASP A 142 3.46 4.59 1.83
C ASP A 142 4.65 3.66 1.56
N MET A 143 5.13 2.95 2.60
CA MET A 143 6.19 1.94 2.45
C MET A 143 5.76 0.75 1.58
N ASP A 144 4.50 0.32 1.58
CA ASP A 144 4.02 -0.74 0.68
C ASP A 144 3.79 -0.24 -0.76
N ALA A 145 3.65 1.07 -0.95
CA ALA A 145 3.51 1.70 -2.26
C ALA A 145 4.84 1.83 -3.03
N PHE A 146 5.99 1.49 -2.44
CA PHE A 146 7.30 1.54 -3.11
C PHE A 146 7.72 0.22 -3.77
N GLY A 147 8.73 0.27 -4.65
CA GLY A 147 9.33 -0.92 -5.27
C GLY A 147 8.59 -1.42 -6.52
N TYR A 148 8.84 -2.67 -6.91
CA TYR A 148 8.23 -3.29 -8.08
C TYR A 148 6.73 -3.52 -7.88
N ALA A 149 6.33 -3.97 -6.68
CA ALA A 149 4.92 -4.11 -6.32
C ALA A 149 4.20 -2.75 -6.38
N GLY A 150 4.87 -1.68 -5.94
CA GLY A 150 4.38 -0.31 -6.06
C GLY A 150 4.03 0.10 -7.49
N ILE A 151 4.90 -0.20 -8.47
CA ILE A 151 4.62 0.08 -9.90
C ILE A 151 3.29 -0.56 -10.32
N TYR A 152 3.09 -1.86 -10.03
CA TYR A 152 1.84 -2.56 -10.36
C TYR A 152 0.62 -1.93 -9.67
N ARG A 153 0.71 -1.66 -8.36
CA ARG A 153 -0.37 -1.02 -7.59
C ARG A 153 -0.77 0.32 -8.19
N TYR A 154 0.20 1.18 -8.50
CA TYR A 154 -0.06 2.48 -9.10
C TYR A 154 -0.74 2.36 -10.45
N ILE A 155 -0.27 1.46 -11.33
CA ILE A 155 -0.91 1.20 -12.62
C ILE A 155 -2.35 0.74 -12.41
N GLU A 156 -2.59 -0.21 -11.50
CA GLU A 156 -3.93 -0.71 -11.19
C GLU A 156 -4.87 0.41 -10.74
N ILE A 157 -4.48 1.22 -9.75
CA ILE A 157 -5.32 2.30 -9.24
C ILE A 157 -5.60 3.33 -10.34
N TYR A 158 -4.58 3.76 -11.08
CA TYR A 158 -4.71 4.85 -12.05
C TYR A 158 -5.53 4.43 -13.28
N LEU A 159 -5.34 3.20 -13.76
CA LEU A 159 -6.16 2.66 -14.85
C LEU A 159 -7.62 2.47 -14.41
N ASN A 160 -7.86 1.97 -13.19
CA ASN A 160 -9.22 1.88 -12.64
C ASN A 160 -9.91 3.24 -12.47
N ARG A 161 -9.12 4.32 -12.33
CA ARG A 161 -9.62 5.72 -12.28
C ARG A 161 -9.71 6.38 -13.65
N ASN A 162 -9.55 5.62 -14.74
CA ASN A 162 -9.63 6.09 -16.13
C ASN A 162 -8.60 7.19 -16.48
N PHE A 163 -7.44 7.21 -15.81
CA PHE A 163 -6.35 8.08 -16.25
C PHE A 163 -5.82 7.62 -17.60
N LYS A 164 -5.53 8.58 -18.47
CA LYS A 164 -4.94 8.29 -19.78
C LYS A 164 -3.47 7.84 -19.61
N PRO A 165 -2.99 6.88 -20.41
CA PRO A 165 -1.59 6.41 -20.32
C PRO A 165 -0.56 7.56 -20.34
N HIS A 166 -0.74 8.56 -21.20
CA HIS A 166 0.24 9.64 -21.35
C HIS A 166 0.42 10.55 -20.12
N VAL A 167 -0.53 10.60 -19.19
CA VAL A 167 -0.37 11.36 -17.93
C VAL A 167 0.07 10.49 -16.76
N LEU A 168 0.00 9.17 -16.91
CA LEU A 168 0.11 8.21 -15.82
C LEU A 168 1.47 8.29 -15.12
N GLY A 169 2.57 8.28 -15.89
CA GLY A 169 3.91 8.28 -15.30
C GLY A 169 4.23 9.55 -14.53
N ASN A 170 3.85 10.73 -15.03
CA ASN A 170 4.04 11.99 -14.29
C ASN A 170 3.27 12.02 -12.97
N LEU A 171 1.99 11.64 -12.98
CA LEU A 171 1.16 11.65 -11.78
C LEU A 171 1.65 10.66 -10.72
N ILE A 172 2.06 9.46 -11.15
CA ILE A 172 2.59 8.44 -10.24
C ILE A 172 3.90 8.89 -9.62
N ARG A 173 4.82 9.47 -10.41
CA ARG A 173 6.08 10.00 -9.89
C ARG A 173 5.85 11.11 -8.87
N GLU A 174 4.94 12.03 -9.14
CA GLU A 174 4.57 13.09 -8.20
C GLU A 174 4.02 12.50 -6.89
N ASN A 175 3.09 11.54 -6.98
CA ASN A 175 2.51 10.89 -5.79
C ASN A 175 3.59 10.14 -4.98
N ALA A 176 4.40 9.31 -5.63
CA ALA A 176 5.47 8.55 -4.99
C ALA A 176 6.52 9.47 -4.34
N SER A 177 6.86 10.59 -4.99
CA SER A 177 7.81 11.58 -4.45
C SER A 177 7.27 12.25 -3.19
N LYS A 178 5.99 12.65 -3.19
CA LYS A 178 5.33 13.22 -2.00
C LYS A 178 5.32 12.23 -0.83
N ARG A 179 4.94 10.97 -1.07
CA ARG A 179 4.96 9.90 -0.06
C ARG A 179 6.36 9.69 0.51
N PHE A 180 7.39 9.61 -0.35
CA PHE A 180 8.77 9.43 0.11
C PHE A 180 9.31 10.64 0.88
N ALA A 181 8.99 11.85 0.43
CA ALA A 181 9.34 13.08 1.16
C ALA A 181 8.68 13.13 2.54
N ASN A 182 7.40 12.74 2.65
CA ASN A 182 6.70 12.62 3.92
C ASN A 182 7.35 11.59 4.86
N LEU A 183 7.67 10.39 4.34
CA LEU A 183 8.38 9.36 5.10
C LEU A 183 9.73 9.86 5.62
N LYS A 184 10.52 10.53 4.76
CA LYS A 184 11.82 11.10 5.15
C LYS A 184 11.70 12.23 6.16
N ARG A 185 10.67 13.07 6.05
CA ARG A 185 10.41 14.16 6.99
C ARG A 185 10.12 13.63 8.39
N ASN A 186 9.24 12.63 8.49
CA ASN A 186 8.76 12.13 9.79
C ASN A 186 9.73 11.10 10.40
N TYR A 187 10.34 10.26 9.59
CA TYR A 187 11.17 9.11 10.02
C TYR A 187 12.62 9.19 9.53
N GLY A 188 13.09 10.39 9.15
CA GLY A 188 14.46 10.63 8.66
C GLY A 188 15.57 10.20 9.62
N PHE A 189 15.25 10.12 10.92
CA PHE A 189 16.17 9.64 11.96
C PHE A 189 16.44 8.12 11.86
N LEU A 190 15.54 7.35 11.24
CA LEU A 190 15.69 5.91 10.99
C LEU A 190 16.50 5.63 9.73
N LYS A 191 17.79 6.04 9.71
CA LYS A 191 18.65 6.06 8.52
C LYS A 191 18.64 4.77 7.68
N ASN A 192 18.68 3.61 8.32
CA ASN A 192 18.70 2.31 7.62
C ASN A 192 17.36 2.01 6.93
N LEU A 193 16.25 2.35 7.57
CA LEU A 193 14.90 2.21 7.00
C LEU A 193 14.74 3.15 5.80
N ILE A 194 15.11 4.43 5.96
CA ILE A 194 15.04 5.42 4.89
C ILE A 194 15.90 5.02 3.70
N THR A 195 17.12 4.53 3.93
CA THR A 195 18.01 4.05 2.85
C THR A 195 17.40 2.87 2.08
N ARG A 196 16.72 1.94 2.77
CA ARG A 196 15.99 0.84 2.12
C ARG A 196 14.83 1.35 1.28
N GLN A 197 14.01 2.25 1.83
CA GLN A 197 12.84 2.78 1.12
C GLN A 197 13.24 3.70 -0.03
N GLU A 198 14.35 4.44 0.06
CA GLU A 198 14.88 5.24 -1.05
C GLU A 198 15.22 4.37 -2.27
N LYS A 199 15.81 3.19 -2.06
CA LYS A 199 16.08 2.24 -3.15
C LYS A 199 14.78 1.79 -3.82
N ARG A 200 13.74 1.52 -3.04
CA ARG A 200 12.42 1.10 -3.54
C ARG A 200 11.67 2.24 -4.25
N TYR A 201 11.77 3.46 -3.73
CA TYR A 201 11.26 4.65 -4.40
C TYR A 201 11.95 4.89 -5.75
N LYS A 202 13.28 4.77 -5.82
CA LYS A 202 14.05 4.93 -7.07
C LYS A 202 13.67 3.91 -8.15
N ILE A 203 13.21 2.72 -7.77
CA ILE A 203 12.67 1.73 -8.74
C ILE A 203 11.47 2.33 -9.49
N ILE A 204 10.54 2.96 -8.77
CA ILE A 204 9.36 3.61 -9.35
C ILE A 204 9.76 4.83 -10.18
N ASP A 205 10.60 5.70 -9.61
CA ASP A 205 11.00 6.95 -10.26
C ASP A 205 11.74 6.69 -11.58
N ASN A 206 12.69 5.76 -11.59
CA ASN A 206 13.42 5.37 -12.79
C ASN A 206 12.49 4.72 -13.83
N PHE A 207 11.61 3.82 -13.39
CA PHE A 207 10.65 3.14 -14.28
C PHE A 207 9.75 4.15 -14.99
N PHE A 208 9.14 5.06 -14.25
CA PHE A 208 8.21 6.02 -14.85
C PHE A 208 8.92 7.17 -15.57
N THR A 209 10.20 7.44 -15.28
CA THR A 209 11.03 8.31 -16.11
C THR A 209 11.20 7.72 -17.51
N ALA A 210 11.64 6.46 -17.60
CA ALA A 210 11.76 5.74 -18.87
C ALA A 210 10.39 5.63 -19.57
N TYR A 211 9.32 5.29 -18.86
CA TYR A 211 7.96 5.26 -19.41
C TYR A 211 7.57 6.59 -20.08
N ASN A 212 7.81 7.73 -19.41
CA ASN A 212 7.45 9.04 -19.94
C ASN A 212 8.25 9.42 -21.20
N GLU A 213 9.53 9.06 -21.26
CA GLU A 213 10.36 9.23 -22.45
C GLU A 213 9.77 8.44 -23.63
N GLN A 214 9.36 7.20 -23.38
CA GLN A 214 8.78 6.30 -24.39
C GLN A 214 7.41 6.77 -24.90
N VAL A 215 6.54 7.25 -24.01
CA VAL A 215 5.26 7.88 -24.39
C VAL A 215 5.49 9.04 -25.35
N THR A 216 6.49 9.88 -25.07
CA THR A 216 6.82 11.04 -25.93
C THR A 216 7.32 10.60 -27.31
N CYS A 217 8.16 9.55 -27.37
CA CYS A 217 8.65 9.00 -28.64
C CYS A 217 7.54 8.36 -29.49
N LEU A 218 6.56 7.71 -28.88
CA LEU A 218 5.41 7.12 -29.59
C LEU A 218 4.58 8.19 -30.33
N GLU A 219 4.42 9.37 -29.74
CA GLU A 219 3.74 10.50 -30.39
C GLU A 219 4.50 11.00 -31.62
N SER A 220 5.82 10.78 -31.66
CA SER A 220 6.69 11.14 -32.79
C SER A 220 6.77 10.06 -33.89
N GLY A 221 6.15 8.89 -33.69
CA GLY A 221 6.03 7.84 -34.71
C GLY A 221 7.14 6.78 -34.71
N ASP A 222 8.07 6.81 -33.76
CA ASP A 222 9.08 5.76 -33.58
C ASP A 222 8.51 4.62 -32.72
N LYS A 223 8.48 3.39 -33.25
CA LYS A 223 7.78 2.23 -32.64
C LYS A 223 8.71 1.15 -32.11
N ASN A 224 10.01 1.41 -32.01
CA ASN A 224 10.94 0.39 -31.54
C ASN A 224 10.95 0.26 -30.00
N GLN A 225 10.57 -0.95 -29.54
CA GLN A 225 10.96 -1.59 -28.27
C GLN A 225 10.94 -0.71 -27.02
N PHE A 226 9.74 -0.39 -26.54
CA PHE A 226 9.55 0.32 -25.28
C PHE A 226 9.22 -0.67 -24.15
N ALA A 227 10.25 -1.09 -23.42
CA ALA A 227 10.15 -2.11 -22.38
C ALA A 227 9.15 -1.70 -21.27
N GLU A 228 9.20 -0.46 -20.79
CA GLU A 228 8.33 0.06 -19.72
C GLU A 228 6.91 0.35 -20.22
N TYR A 229 6.75 1.00 -21.38
CA TYR A 229 5.43 1.25 -21.97
C TYR A 229 4.72 -0.05 -22.31
N GLY A 230 5.41 -0.98 -22.97
CA GLY A 230 4.88 -2.31 -23.29
C GLY A 230 4.51 -3.08 -22.01
N LEU A 231 5.30 -2.95 -20.94
CA LEU A 231 4.94 -3.53 -19.65
C LEU A 231 3.67 -2.94 -19.06
N VAL A 232 3.48 -1.61 -19.11
CA VAL A 232 2.25 -0.95 -18.64
C VAL A 232 1.04 -1.43 -19.44
N GLU A 233 1.15 -1.59 -20.76
CA GLU A 233 0.08 -2.14 -21.59
C GLU A 233 -0.26 -3.59 -21.23
N GLU A 234 0.75 -4.43 -21.03
CA GLU A 234 0.54 -5.83 -20.64
C GLU A 234 -0.08 -5.93 -19.24
N ILE A 235 0.40 -5.15 -18.26
CA ILE A 235 -0.22 -5.07 -16.93
C ILE A 235 -1.67 -4.58 -17.05
N GLY A 236 -1.94 -3.59 -17.89
CA GLY A 236 -3.29 -3.11 -18.17
C GLY A 236 -4.20 -4.20 -18.70
N LYS A 237 -3.72 -5.07 -19.60
CA LYS A 237 -4.47 -6.25 -20.07
C LYS A 237 -4.75 -7.22 -18.94
N LEU A 238 -3.78 -7.48 -18.05
CA LEU A 238 -3.98 -8.35 -16.89
C LEU A 238 -5.07 -7.81 -15.95
N ILE A 239 -5.03 -6.51 -15.65
CA ILE A 239 -6.03 -5.83 -14.82
C ILE A 239 -7.42 -5.89 -15.46
N CYS A 240 -7.53 -5.56 -16.76
CA CYS A 240 -8.80 -5.64 -17.50
C CYS A 240 -9.40 -7.05 -17.50
N ASN A 241 -8.54 -8.08 -17.51
CA ASN A 241 -8.95 -9.48 -17.45
C ASN A 241 -9.16 -10.01 -16.02
N ASN A 242 -8.98 -9.17 -14.99
CA ASN A 242 -9.07 -9.54 -13.57
C ASN A 242 -8.15 -10.70 -13.18
N LEU A 243 -6.93 -10.72 -13.72
CA LEU A 243 -5.94 -11.75 -13.40
C LEU A 243 -5.06 -11.28 -12.24
N ASN A 244 -4.93 -12.10 -11.20
CA ASN A 244 -3.93 -11.85 -10.15
C ASN A 244 -2.53 -12.15 -10.68
N ILE A 245 -1.53 -11.42 -10.18
CA ILE A 245 -0.12 -11.68 -10.48
C ILE A 245 0.27 -13.12 -10.12
N SER A 246 -0.26 -13.65 -9.00
CA SER A 246 -0.05 -15.04 -8.60
C SER A 246 -0.45 -16.00 -9.71
N ASP A 247 -1.65 -15.81 -10.25
CA ASP A 247 -2.27 -16.69 -11.23
C ASP A 247 -1.47 -16.66 -12.54
N VAL A 248 -1.07 -15.45 -12.96
CA VAL A 248 -0.24 -15.21 -14.15
C VAL A 248 1.14 -15.86 -14.03
N LEU A 249 1.70 -15.91 -12.83
CA LEU A 249 3.00 -16.52 -12.56
C LEU A 249 2.94 -18.05 -12.49
N THR A 250 1.84 -18.60 -11.96
CA THR A 250 1.69 -20.04 -11.74
C THR A 250 1.09 -20.78 -12.93
N ASP A 251 0.18 -20.17 -13.67
CA ASP A 251 -0.50 -20.80 -14.80
C ASP A 251 0.31 -20.63 -16.11
N PRO A 252 0.83 -21.73 -16.71
CA PRO A 252 1.56 -21.67 -17.97
C PRO A 252 0.76 -21.05 -19.13
N LEU A 253 -0.57 -21.13 -19.11
CA LEU A 253 -1.45 -20.57 -20.14
C LEU A 253 -1.62 -19.06 -20.00
N LEU A 254 -1.41 -18.51 -18.81
CA LEU A 254 -1.48 -17.08 -18.53
C LEU A 254 -0.11 -16.39 -18.59
N LYS A 255 0.98 -17.16 -18.76
CA LYS A 255 2.33 -16.60 -18.80
C LYS A 255 2.49 -15.63 -19.98
N PRO A 256 2.92 -14.38 -19.72
CA PRO A 256 3.19 -13.44 -20.79
C PRO A 256 4.24 -14.00 -21.74
N GLY A 257 4.01 -13.86 -23.05
CA GLY A 257 4.98 -14.27 -24.08
C GLY A 257 6.27 -13.44 -24.03
N ASN A 258 6.20 -12.21 -23.52
CA ASN A 258 7.33 -11.29 -23.38
C ASN A 258 8.20 -11.66 -22.16
N ALA A 259 9.51 -11.85 -22.37
CA ALA A 259 10.48 -12.21 -21.34
C ALA A 259 10.69 -11.11 -20.28
N GLU A 260 10.61 -9.84 -20.67
CA GLU A 260 10.76 -8.69 -19.77
C GLU A 260 9.60 -8.62 -18.79
N VAL A 261 8.37 -8.83 -19.27
CA VAL A 261 7.18 -8.90 -18.42
C VAL A 261 7.30 -10.05 -17.42
N ARG A 262 7.73 -11.24 -17.87
CA ARG A 262 7.96 -12.37 -16.95
C ARG A 262 9.00 -12.06 -15.88
N ASN A 263 10.12 -11.44 -16.26
CA ASN A 263 11.17 -11.03 -15.32
C ASN A 263 10.63 -10.00 -14.32
N TYR A 264 9.86 -9.02 -14.78
CA TYR A 264 9.22 -8.04 -13.91
C TYR A 264 8.23 -8.67 -12.92
N LEU A 265 7.36 -9.58 -13.37
CA LEU A 265 6.43 -10.29 -12.49
C LEU A 265 7.18 -11.15 -11.44
N GLN A 266 8.31 -11.77 -11.82
CA GLN A 266 9.19 -12.48 -10.88
C GLN A 266 9.80 -11.55 -9.83
N LYS A 267 10.18 -10.32 -10.22
CA LYS A 267 10.66 -9.30 -9.27
C LYS A 267 9.57 -8.87 -8.30
N ILE A 268 8.33 -8.68 -8.77
CA ILE A 268 7.18 -8.45 -7.87
C ILE A 268 7.03 -9.61 -6.90
N GLN A 269 6.98 -10.85 -7.40
CA GLN A 269 6.82 -12.02 -6.54
C GLN A 269 7.94 -12.15 -5.50
N SER A 270 9.17 -11.86 -5.90
CA SER A 270 10.32 -11.88 -4.99
C SER A 270 10.18 -10.82 -3.91
N GLU A 271 9.75 -9.61 -4.27
CA GLU A 271 9.51 -8.52 -3.33
C GLU A 271 8.38 -8.84 -2.35
N LEU A 272 7.25 -9.36 -2.85
CA LEU A 272 6.10 -9.77 -2.03
C LEU A 272 6.45 -10.91 -1.07
N LYS A 273 7.26 -11.89 -1.53
CA LYS A 273 7.75 -13.00 -0.69
C LYS A 273 8.75 -12.55 0.36
N THR A 274 9.65 -11.61 0.06
CA THR A 274 10.61 -11.10 1.07
C THR A 274 9.93 -10.35 2.22
N ASN A 275 8.70 -9.87 2.02
CA ASN A 275 7.88 -9.27 3.06
C ASN A 275 6.98 -10.29 3.79
N HIS A 276 7.08 -11.58 3.45
CA HIS A 276 6.37 -12.68 4.10
C HIS A 276 7.37 -13.54 4.90
N PHE A 277 7.26 -13.43 6.22
CA PHE A 277 7.83 -14.32 7.25
C PHE A 277 9.35 -14.28 7.46
N ARG A 278 9.77 -13.59 8.51
CA ARG A 278 10.18 -14.23 9.78
C ARG A 278 9.59 -13.46 10.95
#